data_AF-A0A943UMX9-F1
#
_entry.id   AF-A0A943UMX9-F1
#
_cell.length_a   1.000
_cell.length_b   1.000
_cell.length_c   1.000
_cell.angle_alpha   90.00
_cell.angle_beta   90.00
_cell.angle_gamma   90.00
#
_symmetry.space_group_name_H-M   'P 1'
#
loop_
_entity.id
_entity.type
_entity.pdbx_description
1 polymer ?
#
loop_
_entity_poly.entity_id
_entity_poly.type
_entity_poly.pdbx_seq_one_letter_code
_entity_poly.pdbx_strand_id
1 'polypeptide(L)'
;MKYQFIVWLGLSLLLSIPLRAQNSIDKMVEEFSAIGGSKFISAVERDSNTSRVKKVVKRLVVNGVNAQRFIHGFKREAQRHRHTVTNRKNDETTITMVADDKKATRVYLLKYDDRAYHFSDATITIVIVPK
;
A
#
# COMPACT_ATOMS: atom_id res chain seq x y z
N MET A 1 30.41 -28.62 8.08
CA MET A 1 29.67 -27.47 8.65
C MET A 1 29.71 -26.20 7.79
N LYS A 2 30.73 -25.95 6.94
CA LYS A 2 30.79 -24.72 6.10
C LYS A 2 29.66 -24.59 5.07
N TYR A 3 29.20 -25.68 4.45
CA TYR A 3 28.16 -25.63 3.41
C TYR A 3 26.73 -25.48 3.95
N GLN A 4 26.47 -25.89 5.21
CA GLN A 4 25.13 -25.73 5.78
C GLN A 4 24.79 -24.28 6.08
N PHE A 5 25.76 -23.45 6.47
CA PHE A 5 25.56 -22.01 6.63
C PHE A 5 25.23 -21.31 5.30
N ILE A 6 25.85 -21.71 4.19
CA ILE A 6 25.61 -21.14 2.85
C ILE A 6 24.20 -21.51 2.36
N VAL A 7 23.75 -22.75 2.60
CA VAL A 7 22.40 -23.20 2.24
C VAL A 7 21.33 -22.46 3.04
N TRP A 8 21.55 -22.23 4.34
CA TRP A 8 20.63 -21.43 5.16
C TRP A 8 20.60 -19.95 4.78
N LEU A 9 21.75 -19.36 4.45
CA LEU A 9 21.82 -17.96 4.00
C LEU A 9 21.09 -17.78 2.65
N GLY A 10 21.27 -18.70 1.71
CA GLY A 10 20.59 -18.70 0.41
C GLY A 10 19.07 -18.90 0.52
N LEU A 11 18.62 -19.76 1.44
CA LEU A 11 17.20 -20.00 1.69
C LEU A 11 16.51 -18.80 2.35
N SER A 12 17.20 -18.06 3.23
CA SER A 12 16.68 -16.82 3.82
C SER A 12 16.54 -15.68 2.81
N LEU A 13 17.43 -15.61 1.81
CA LEU A 13 17.41 -14.58 0.76
C LEU A 13 16.31 -14.82 -0.29
N LEU A 14 15.91 -16.08 -0.50
CA LEU A 14 14.81 -16.46 -1.39
C LEU A 14 13.42 -16.16 -0.80
N LEU A 15 13.30 -16.04 0.52
CA LEU A 15 12.07 -15.66 1.21
C LEU A 15 11.84 -14.14 1.25
N SER A 16 12.87 -13.35 1.00
CA SER A 16 12.77 -11.91 0.79
C SER A 16 12.56 -11.62 -0.69
N ILE A 17 11.39 -11.94 -1.24
CA ILE A 17 10.90 -11.19 -2.40
C ILE A 17 10.35 -9.89 -1.81
N PRO A 18 11.08 -8.75 -1.85
CA PRO A 18 10.40 -7.50 -1.71
C PRO A 18 9.38 -7.51 -2.85
N LEU A 19 8.10 -7.45 -2.51
CA LEU A 19 7.07 -6.97 -3.43
C LEU A 19 7.52 -5.56 -3.79
N ARG A 20 8.46 -5.44 -4.75
CA ARG A 20 8.96 -4.17 -5.24
C ARG A 20 7.74 -3.34 -5.52
N ALA A 21 7.67 -2.17 -4.92
CA ALA A 21 6.61 -1.22 -5.11
C ALA A 21 6.28 -1.13 -6.61
N GLN A 22 5.13 -1.67 -6.99
CA GLN A 22 4.82 -1.89 -8.41
C GLN A 22 4.41 -0.60 -9.08
N ASN A 23 3.85 0.31 -8.31
CA ASN A 23 3.50 1.66 -8.71
C ASN A 23 4.05 2.67 -7.70
N SER A 24 3.87 3.95 -8.02
CA SER A 24 4.34 5.03 -7.16
C SER A 24 3.62 5.07 -5.80
N ILE A 25 2.40 4.54 -5.69
CA ILE A 25 1.65 4.49 -4.43
C ILE A 25 2.29 3.53 -3.43
N ASP A 26 2.72 2.35 -3.87
CA ASP A 26 3.43 1.41 -2.99
C ASP A 26 4.73 2.05 -2.42
N LYS A 27 5.46 2.81 -3.26
CA LYS A 27 6.68 3.53 -2.83
C LYS A 27 6.35 4.61 -1.83
N MET A 28 5.31 5.40 -2.09
CA MET A 28 4.86 6.43 -1.16
C MET A 28 4.43 5.80 0.16
N VAL A 29 3.70 4.67 0.16
CA VAL A 29 3.31 4.03 1.43
C VAL A 29 4.54 3.58 2.22
N GLU A 30 5.57 3.03 1.58
CA GLU A 30 6.83 2.71 2.25
C GLU A 30 7.52 3.96 2.81
N GLU A 31 7.71 5.00 2.00
CA GLU A 31 8.34 6.27 2.41
C GLU A 31 7.61 6.91 3.60
N PHE A 32 6.30 7.10 3.46
CA PHE A 32 5.49 7.78 4.47
C PHE A 32 5.22 6.91 5.70
N SER A 33 5.33 5.58 5.62
CA SER A 33 5.26 4.69 6.79
C SER A 33 6.43 4.86 7.76
N ALA A 34 7.57 5.36 7.29
CA ALA A 34 8.76 5.60 8.09
C ALA A 34 8.84 7.03 8.66
N ILE A 35 7.93 7.92 8.27
CA ILE A 35 7.91 9.32 8.73
C ILE A 35 7.24 9.42 10.10
N GLY A 36 7.85 10.20 11.00
CA GLY A 36 7.29 10.50 12.32
C GLY A 36 5.92 11.17 12.23
N GLY A 37 4.96 10.70 13.02
CA GLY A 37 3.58 11.19 13.02
C GLY A 37 2.62 10.43 12.09
N SER A 38 3.13 9.50 11.28
CA SER A 38 2.30 8.57 10.51
C SER A 38 1.88 7.37 11.36
N LYS A 39 0.72 6.77 11.05
CA LYS A 39 0.27 5.50 11.63
C LYS A 39 0.14 4.43 10.57
N PHE A 40 1.02 3.43 10.62
CA PHE A 40 1.05 2.32 9.67
C PHE A 40 0.66 0.98 10.32
N ILE A 41 -0.21 0.23 9.66
CA ILE A 41 -0.65 -1.12 10.06
C ILE A 41 -0.60 -2.02 8.83
N SER A 42 -0.10 -3.25 9.01
CA SER A 42 -0.14 -4.30 7.99
C SER A 42 -0.67 -5.59 8.58
N ALA A 43 -1.64 -6.20 7.91
CA ALA A 43 -2.19 -7.50 8.24
C ALA A 43 -2.00 -8.46 7.06
N VAL A 44 -1.65 -9.71 7.35
CA VAL A 44 -1.42 -10.74 6.33
C VAL A 44 -2.29 -11.96 6.66
N GLU A 45 -3.18 -12.31 5.75
CA GLU A 45 -3.96 -13.53 5.79
C GLU A 45 -3.20 -14.64 5.07
N ARG A 46 -3.06 -15.80 5.72
CA ARG A 46 -2.42 -16.98 5.17
C ARG A 46 -3.35 -18.18 5.23
N ASP A 47 -3.18 -19.07 4.26
CA ASP A 47 -3.78 -20.39 4.31
C ASP A 47 -3.20 -21.20 5.49
N SER A 48 -4.05 -21.78 6.32
CA SER A 48 -3.61 -22.54 7.50
C SER A 48 -2.85 -23.82 7.15
N ASN A 49 -3.16 -24.43 6.01
CA ASN A 49 -2.63 -25.74 5.63
C ASN A 49 -1.32 -25.60 4.85
N THR A 50 -1.21 -24.56 4.02
CA THR A 50 -0.07 -24.35 3.12
C THR A 50 0.83 -23.17 3.51
N SER A 51 0.44 -22.37 4.51
CA SER A 51 1.10 -21.11 4.90
C SER A 51 1.22 -20.06 3.77
N ARG A 52 0.59 -20.30 2.61
CA ARG A 52 0.61 -19.37 1.48
C ARG A 52 -0.18 -18.11 1.79
N VAL A 53 0.33 -16.96 1.37
CA VAL A 53 -0.36 -15.68 1.55
C VAL A 53 -1.60 -15.62 0.67
N LYS A 54 -2.76 -15.44 1.28
CA LYS A 54 -4.05 -15.23 0.60
C LYS A 54 -4.33 -13.76 0.36
N LYS A 55 -3.95 -12.90 1.31
CA LYS A 55 -4.29 -11.48 1.28
C LYS A 55 -3.34 -10.69 2.15
N VAL A 56 -3.01 -9.48 1.71
CA VAL A 56 -2.32 -8.49 2.54
C VAL A 56 -3.14 -7.23 2.57
N VAL A 57 -3.38 -6.68 3.75
CA VAL A 57 -4.03 -5.38 3.93
C VAL A 57 -3.04 -4.45 4.61
N LYS A 58 -2.72 -3.33 3.96
CA LYS A 58 -1.90 -2.27 4.53
C LYS A 58 -2.77 -1.05 4.73
N ARG A 59 -2.61 -0.36 5.87
CA ARG A 59 -3.27 0.91 6.14
C ARG A 59 -2.23 1.91 6.64
N LEU A 60 -2.19 3.07 6.02
CA LEU A 60 -1.36 4.19 6.42
C LEU A 60 -2.25 5.42 6.63
N VAL A 61 -2.02 6.11 7.75
CA VAL A 61 -2.58 7.43 8.02
C VAL A 61 -1.41 8.42 8.01
N VAL A 62 -1.51 9.45 7.19
CA VAL A 62 -0.53 10.55 7.06
C VAL A 62 -1.22 11.86 7.38
N ASN A 63 -0.51 12.77 8.04
CA ASN A 63 -1.11 13.98 8.60
C ASN A 63 -0.46 15.25 8.01
N GLY A 64 -1.19 16.37 8.02
CA GLY A 64 -0.67 17.69 7.65
C GLY A 64 -0.07 17.77 6.24
N VAL A 65 1.10 18.42 6.10
CA VAL A 65 1.76 18.66 4.81
C VAL A 65 2.07 17.36 4.05
N ASN A 66 2.34 16.27 4.79
CA ASN A 66 2.60 14.96 4.22
C ASN A 66 1.35 14.35 3.58
N ALA A 67 0.16 14.60 4.15
CA ALA A 67 -1.10 14.18 3.57
C ALA A 67 -1.34 14.82 2.20
N GLN A 68 -1.08 16.12 2.06
CA GLN A 68 -1.21 16.82 0.78
C GLN A 68 -0.28 16.25 -0.30
N ARG A 69 1.00 16.02 0.05
CA ARG A 69 1.98 15.39 -0.86
C ARG A 69 1.51 14.01 -1.29
N PHE A 70 0.99 13.22 -0.34
CA PHE A 70 0.48 11.89 -0.61
C PHE A 70 -0.73 11.92 -1.55
N ILE A 71 -1.74 12.76 -1.25
CA ILE A 71 -2.96 12.89 -2.06
C ILE A 71 -2.62 13.29 -3.50
N HIS A 72 -1.72 14.27 -3.68
CA HIS A 72 -1.32 14.71 -5.02
C HIS A 72 -0.61 13.59 -5.80
N GLY A 73 0.35 12.90 -5.15
CA GLY A 73 1.02 11.75 -5.75
C GLY A 73 0.04 10.63 -6.13
N PHE A 74 -0.93 10.35 -5.25
CA PHE A 74 -1.95 9.34 -5.49
C PHE A 74 -2.84 9.71 -6.67
N LYS A 75 -3.36 10.95 -6.73
CA LYS A 75 -4.19 11.43 -7.85
C LYS A 75 -3.45 11.32 -9.18
N ARG A 76 -2.17 11.68 -9.21
CA ARG A 76 -1.32 11.59 -10.40
C ARG A 76 -1.13 10.15 -10.87
N GLU A 77 -0.96 9.21 -9.96
CA GLU A 77 -0.90 7.79 -10.30
C GLU A 77 -2.27 7.31 -10.79
N ALA A 78 -3.34 7.61 -10.07
CA ALA A 78 -4.70 7.18 -10.36
C ALA A 78 -5.19 7.61 -11.76
N GLN A 79 -4.75 8.76 -12.27
CA GLN A 79 -5.00 9.20 -13.64
C GLN A 79 -4.45 8.26 -14.73
N ARG A 80 -3.44 7.44 -14.39
CA ARG A 80 -2.81 6.49 -15.32
C ARG A 80 -3.50 5.13 -15.34
N HIS A 81 -4.40 4.86 -14.39
CA HIS A 81 -5.10 3.59 -14.26
C HIS A 81 -6.54 3.71 -14.79
N ARG A 82 -6.94 2.74 -15.62
CA ARG A 82 -8.28 2.72 -16.27
C ARG A 82 -9.42 2.50 -15.26
N HIS A 83 -9.15 1.81 -14.15
CA HIS A 83 -10.14 1.45 -13.15
C HIS A 83 -9.96 2.30 -11.89
N THR A 84 -10.24 3.60 -12.04
CA THR A 84 -10.24 4.57 -10.95
C THR A 84 -11.63 5.14 -10.78
N VAL A 85 -12.17 5.07 -9.56
CA VAL A 85 -13.45 5.65 -9.18
C VAL A 85 -13.23 6.67 -8.07
N THR A 86 -13.70 7.89 -8.28
CA THR A 86 -13.70 8.95 -7.28
C THR A 86 -15.12 9.17 -6.81
N ASN A 87 -15.35 9.03 -5.50
CA ASN A 87 -16.60 9.37 -4.86
C ASN A 87 -16.38 10.56 -3.91
N ARG A 88 -17.28 11.54 -3.95
CA ARG A 88 -17.27 12.69 -3.06
C ARG A 88 -18.60 12.74 -2.32
N LYS A 89 -18.56 12.69 -0.99
CA LYS A 89 -19.75 12.75 -0.14
C LYS A 89 -19.41 13.47 1.17
N ASN A 90 -20.26 14.41 1.58
CA ASN A 90 -20.16 15.11 2.86
C ASN A 90 -18.75 15.67 3.13
N ASP A 91 -18.20 16.41 2.16
CA ASP A 91 -16.85 16.99 2.22
C ASP A 91 -15.69 15.98 2.37
N GLU A 92 -15.95 14.70 2.09
CA GLU A 92 -14.94 13.67 2.05
C GLU A 92 -14.79 13.16 0.62
N THR A 93 -13.55 13.07 0.16
CA THR A 93 -13.23 12.42 -1.11
C THR A 93 -12.61 11.06 -0.85
N THR A 94 -13.18 10.05 -1.50
CA THR A 94 -12.67 8.68 -1.55
C THR A 94 -12.29 8.33 -2.98
N ILE A 95 -11.04 7.94 -3.21
CA ILE A 95 -10.55 7.47 -4.51
C ILE A 95 -10.21 5.99 -4.38
N THR A 96 -10.90 5.17 -5.18
CA THR A 96 -10.60 3.75 -5.32
C THR A 96 -9.89 3.53 -6.64
N MET A 97 -8.74 2.85 -6.62
CA MET A 97 -7.98 2.51 -7.81
C MET A 97 -7.67 1.02 -7.79
N VAL A 98 -7.92 0.33 -8.90
CA VAL A 98 -7.57 -1.08 -9.06
C VAL A 98 -6.41 -1.22 -10.03
N ALA A 99 -5.32 -1.81 -9.56
CA ALA A 99 -4.19 -2.21 -10.39
C ALA A 99 -4.12 -3.74 -10.42
N ASP A 100 -4.37 -4.31 -11.59
CA ASP A 100 -4.28 -5.76 -11.79
C ASP A 100 -3.04 -6.09 -12.61
N ASP A 101 -2.17 -6.96 -12.07
CA ASP A 101 -1.00 -7.46 -12.78
C ASP A 101 -0.96 -9.00 -12.77
N LYS A 102 0.09 -9.59 -13.35
CA LYS A 102 0.25 -11.05 -13.42
C LYS A 102 0.48 -11.71 -12.06
N LYS A 103 0.92 -10.96 -11.04
CA LYS A 103 1.37 -11.49 -9.74
C LYS A 103 0.33 -11.29 -8.63
N ALA A 104 -0.44 -10.22 -8.68
CA ALA A 104 -1.43 -9.87 -7.68
C ALA A 104 -2.40 -8.81 -8.20
N THR A 105 -3.64 -8.87 -7.73
CA THR A 105 -4.59 -7.77 -7.85
C THR A 105 -4.45 -6.85 -6.64
N ARG A 106 -4.38 -5.54 -6.88
CA ARG A 106 -4.29 -4.53 -5.82
C ARG A 106 -5.43 -3.55 -5.90
N VAL A 107 -6.06 -3.30 -4.77
CA VAL A 107 -7.09 -2.28 -4.60
C VAL A 107 -6.54 -1.24 -3.64
N TYR A 108 -6.46 0.00 -4.12
CA TYR A 108 -6.02 1.15 -3.37
C TYR A 108 -7.22 2.02 -3.04
N LEU A 109 -7.35 2.40 -1.79
CA LEU A 109 -8.43 3.23 -1.28
C LEU A 109 -7.84 4.42 -0.54
N LEU A 110 -7.84 5.59 -1.16
CA LEU A 110 -7.48 6.84 -0.53
C LEU A 110 -8.73 7.56 -0.03
N LYS A 111 -8.72 8.05 1.21
CA LYS A 111 -9.78 8.83 1.83
C LYS A 111 -9.19 10.06 2.51
N TYR A 112 -9.77 11.23 2.28
CA TYR A 112 -9.36 12.49 2.90
C TYR A 112 -10.53 13.50 2.97
N ASP A 113 -10.49 14.40 3.97
CA ASP A 113 -11.44 15.52 4.10
C ASP A 113 -11.02 16.68 3.19
N ASP A 114 -11.94 17.19 2.40
CA ASP A 114 -11.72 18.26 1.44
C ASP A 114 -11.63 19.65 2.08
N ARG A 115 -12.26 19.89 3.23
CA ARG A 115 -12.26 21.19 3.93
C ARG A 115 -10.94 21.45 4.62
N ALA A 116 -10.34 20.41 5.15
CA ALA A 116 -9.08 20.47 5.86
C ALA A 116 -7.92 20.01 4.98
N TYR A 117 -8.01 20.12 3.65
CA TYR A 117 -6.99 19.66 2.69
C TYR A 117 -5.53 20.05 3.01
N HIS A 118 -5.32 21.16 3.74
CA HIS A 118 -4.00 21.63 4.17
C HIS A 118 -3.52 21.08 5.53
N PHE A 119 -4.42 20.55 6.37
CA PHE A 119 -4.13 20.13 7.76
C PHE A 119 -4.73 18.77 8.15
N SER A 120 -5.53 18.14 7.29
CA SER A 120 -6.25 16.89 7.57
C SER A 120 -5.40 15.67 7.33
N ASP A 121 -5.80 14.60 8.00
CA ASP A 121 -5.26 13.28 7.78
C ASP A 121 -5.77 12.70 6.45
N ALA A 122 -4.86 12.09 5.69
CA ALA A 122 -5.23 11.22 4.58
C ALA A 122 -5.01 9.77 5.02
N THR A 123 -6.02 8.94 4.81
CA THR A 123 -5.94 7.50 5.04
C THR A 123 -5.85 6.78 3.71
N ILE A 124 -4.81 5.98 3.54
CA ILE A 124 -4.67 5.05 2.42
C ILE A 124 -4.79 3.61 2.94
N THR A 125 -5.61 2.82 2.26
CA THR A 125 -5.69 1.37 2.46
C THR A 125 -5.31 0.67 1.16
N ILE A 126 -4.44 -0.34 1.25
CA ILE A 126 -4.06 -1.19 0.12
C ILE A 126 -4.49 -2.61 0.47
N VAL A 127 -5.30 -3.22 -0.39
CA VAL A 127 -5.60 -4.64 -0.35
C VAL A 127 -4.87 -5.31 -1.50
N ILE A 128 -4.06 -6.32 -1.19
CA ILE A 128 -3.27 -7.08 -2.15
C ILE A 128 -3.75 -8.53 -2.10
N VAL A 129 -4.18 -9.05 -3.23
CA VAL A 129 -4.57 -10.46 -3.41
C VAL A 129 -3.58 -11.10 -4.38
N PRO A 130 -2.63 -11.93 -3.90
CA PRO A 130 -1.71 -12.68 -4.74
C PRO A 130 -2.46 -13.66 -5.65
N LYS A 131 -1.93 -13.87 -6.86
CA LYS A 131 -2.40 -14.90 -7.81
C LYS A 131 -1.59 -16.19 -7.66
#